data_AF-A0A416T8N0-F1
#
_entry.id   AF-A0A416T8N0-F1
#
_cell.length_a   1.000
_cell.length_b   1.000
_cell.length_c   1.000
_cell.angle_alpha   90.00
_cell.angle_beta   90.00
_cell.angle_gamma   90.00
#
_symmetry.space_group_name_H-M   'P 1'
#
loop_
_entity.id
_entity.type
_entity.pdbx_description
1 polymer ?
#
loop_
_entity_poly.entity_id
_entity_poly.type
_entity_poly.pdbx_seq_one_letter_code
_entity_poly.pdbx_strand_id
1 'polypeptide(L)'
;MTITAVIAEYNPFHNGHAYQLAKARELTGADYLVVIMSGDFVQRGAPAILDQHDRAELALLGGADLILQLPCHFALGSAQHFARGAVSLLTALGCVDFLCFGSEYGDTAPFLELADVLLHEPEEYRELLSGLLRNGLSFPTARAQALSAYFSDSASFSSLSKEELDTFLKEPNNILGIEYVQALLLSQSRIRPVTIRREGSGYHEGALFTHALPSATAMRNLLFSNPHKDPELSALASCMPEAVYPAFQDAVTAHGLLSSDDFSLLLAARLLTETKESLSSYLDLSPDLANRILRQRHACSSFSEFALQLKTKEMTYTRISRALMHLLLNQKTLYPAGYNRVLGFRKSAGALLKEIRRRSSLPLIAKAADAPRLLTGDALAAFESDIQASLFYETVRSHKTGTQFVHEYTKKLVLL
;
A
#
# COMPACT_ATOMS: atom_id res chain seq x y z
N MET A 1 -3.90 2.98 -27.83
CA MET A 1 -3.49 2.12 -26.73
C MET A 1 -3.86 2.85 -25.46
N THR A 2 -4.88 2.36 -24.76
CA THR A 2 -5.36 2.88 -23.48
C THR A 2 -4.74 2.09 -22.35
N ILE A 3 -4.11 2.78 -21.39
CA ILE A 3 -3.47 2.14 -20.23
C ILE A 3 -4.14 2.63 -18.96
N THR A 4 -4.61 1.67 -18.16
CA THR A 4 -5.23 1.94 -16.85
C THR A 4 -4.35 1.37 -15.76
N ALA A 5 -4.03 2.21 -14.77
CA ALA A 5 -3.24 1.84 -13.62
C ALA A 5 -4.12 1.51 -12.40
N VAL A 6 -3.64 0.61 -11.56
CA VAL A 6 -4.19 0.33 -10.22
C VAL A 6 -3.04 0.37 -9.21
N ILE A 7 -3.29 0.91 -8.01
CA ILE A 7 -2.34 0.87 -6.89
C ILE A 7 -2.85 -0.16 -5.88
N ALA A 8 -2.00 -1.11 -5.48
CA ALA A 8 -2.45 -2.25 -4.69
C ALA A 8 -1.40 -2.82 -3.73
N GLU A 9 -1.87 -3.65 -2.79
CA GLU A 9 -1.01 -4.47 -1.93
C GLU A 9 -1.19 -5.97 -2.19
N TYR A 10 -2.37 -6.41 -2.65
CA TYR A 10 -2.70 -7.82 -2.92
C TYR A 10 -2.23 -8.79 -1.83
N ASN A 11 -2.69 -8.57 -0.60
CA ASN A 11 -2.19 -9.27 0.59
C ASN A 11 -3.26 -10.14 1.30
N PRO A 12 -3.74 -11.26 0.71
CA PRO A 12 -3.39 -11.81 -0.60
C PRO A 12 -4.27 -11.27 -1.75
N PHE A 13 -3.96 -11.67 -2.99
CA PHE A 13 -4.86 -11.49 -4.13
C PHE A 13 -6.15 -12.31 -3.94
N HIS A 14 -7.30 -11.79 -4.37
CA HIS A 14 -8.63 -12.41 -4.14
C HIS A 14 -9.66 -11.92 -5.17
N ASN A 15 -10.88 -12.47 -5.14
CA ASN A 15 -11.94 -12.16 -6.12
C ASN A 15 -12.27 -10.67 -6.22
N GLY A 16 -12.32 -9.95 -5.10
CA GLY A 16 -12.50 -8.48 -5.13
C GLY A 16 -11.43 -7.73 -5.94
N HIS A 17 -10.18 -8.19 -5.91
CA HIS A 17 -9.11 -7.60 -6.73
C HIS A 17 -9.28 -7.96 -8.21
N ALA A 18 -9.63 -9.22 -8.52
CA ALA A 18 -9.93 -9.64 -9.89
C ALA A 18 -11.12 -8.87 -10.49
N TYR A 19 -12.18 -8.70 -9.71
CA TYR A 19 -13.32 -7.87 -10.07
C TYR A 19 -12.91 -6.43 -10.35
N GLN A 20 -12.10 -5.81 -9.49
CA GLN A 20 -11.61 -4.45 -9.71
C GLN A 20 -10.82 -4.34 -11.02
N LEU A 21 -9.91 -5.28 -11.30
CA LEU A 21 -9.13 -5.27 -12.54
C LEU A 21 -10.01 -5.44 -13.77
N ALA A 22 -10.94 -6.40 -13.73
CA ALA A 22 -11.89 -6.63 -14.83
C ALA A 22 -12.77 -5.40 -15.07
N LYS A 23 -13.33 -4.81 -14.02
CA LYS A 23 -14.19 -3.64 -14.12
C LYS A 23 -13.42 -2.39 -14.53
N ALA A 24 -12.17 -2.23 -14.10
CA ALA A 24 -11.29 -1.15 -14.55
C ALA A 24 -11.08 -1.23 -16.07
N ARG A 25 -10.81 -2.44 -16.58
CA ARG A 25 -10.66 -2.68 -18.03
C ARG A 25 -11.93 -2.34 -18.80
N GLU A 26 -13.08 -2.79 -18.30
CA GLU A 26 -14.39 -2.52 -18.91
C GLU A 26 -14.69 -1.01 -18.94
N LEU A 27 -14.61 -0.32 -17.81
CA LEU A 27 -14.97 1.09 -17.68
C LEU A 27 -14.08 2.03 -18.50
N THR A 28 -12.80 1.69 -18.64
CA THR A 28 -11.82 2.55 -19.31
C THR A 28 -11.53 2.14 -20.74
N GLY A 29 -11.99 0.96 -21.17
CA GLY A 29 -11.58 0.35 -22.44
C GLY A 29 -10.08 0.08 -22.50
N ALA A 30 -9.47 -0.34 -21.38
CA ALA A 30 -8.02 -0.51 -21.29
C ALA A 30 -7.51 -1.66 -22.17
N ASP A 31 -6.54 -1.36 -23.02
CA ASP A 31 -5.74 -2.38 -23.70
C ASP A 31 -4.83 -3.09 -22.68
N TYR A 32 -4.28 -2.34 -21.72
CA TYR A 32 -3.38 -2.86 -20.69
C TYR A 32 -3.69 -2.34 -19.29
N LEU A 33 -3.54 -3.23 -18.30
CA LEU A 33 -3.61 -2.93 -16.87
C LEU A 33 -2.22 -2.96 -16.23
N VAL A 34 -1.79 -1.83 -15.69
CA VAL A 34 -0.54 -1.69 -14.94
C VAL A 34 -0.86 -1.65 -13.44
N VAL A 35 -0.19 -2.46 -12.63
CA VAL A 35 -0.33 -2.40 -11.18
C VAL A 35 0.96 -1.86 -10.56
N ILE A 36 0.85 -0.81 -9.76
CA ILE A 36 1.90 -0.41 -8.81
C ILE A 36 1.59 -1.12 -7.49
N MET A 37 2.42 -2.09 -7.12
CA MET A 37 2.19 -2.98 -5.99
C MET A 37 3.22 -2.76 -4.89
N SER A 38 2.77 -2.63 -3.64
CA SER A 38 3.68 -2.69 -2.49
C SER A 38 4.58 -3.92 -2.56
N GLY A 39 5.88 -3.72 -2.34
CA GLY A 39 6.86 -4.80 -2.17
C GLY A 39 6.59 -5.62 -0.90
N ASP A 40 7.62 -6.22 -0.33
CA ASP A 40 7.48 -7.19 0.78
C ASP A 40 6.88 -6.62 2.08
N PHE A 41 6.74 -5.30 2.19
CA PHE A 41 6.09 -4.61 3.30
C PHE A 41 4.99 -3.68 2.80
N VAL A 42 3.89 -3.62 3.56
CA VAL A 42 2.64 -2.97 3.17
C VAL A 42 2.34 -1.73 4.02
N GLN A 43 1.49 -0.82 3.55
CA GLN A 43 1.14 0.49 4.15
C GLN A 43 0.64 0.39 5.59
N ARG A 44 0.15 -0.79 5.96
CA ARG A 44 -0.34 -1.06 7.30
C ARG A 44 0.78 -1.25 8.34
N GLY A 45 2.05 -1.22 7.92
CA GLY A 45 3.20 -1.46 8.80
C GLY A 45 3.41 -2.94 9.09
N ALA A 46 3.17 -3.80 8.10
CA ALA A 46 3.24 -5.25 8.22
C ALA A 46 4.03 -5.85 7.06
N PRO A 47 4.63 -7.05 7.21
CA PRO A 47 5.06 -7.82 6.06
C PRO A 47 3.84 -8.21 5.21
N ALA A 48 4.03 -8.33 3.90
CA ALA A 48 3.09 -9.08 3.07
C ALA A 48 3.13 -10.56 3.46
N ILE A 49 2.00 -11.26 3.38
CA ILE A 49 1.94 -12.67 3.81
C ILE A 49 2.69 -13.60 2.85
N LEU A 50 2.86 -13.17 1.60
CA LEU A 50 3.69 -13.78 0.56
C LEU A 50 4.60 -12.71 -0.01
N ASP A 51 5.74 -13.13 -0.56
CA ASP A 51 6.70 -12.19 -1.14
C ASP A 51 6.13 -11.47 -2.38
N GLN A 52 6.79 -10.39 -2.77
CA GLN A 52 6.37 -9.55 -3.89
C GLN A 52 6.37 -10.25 -5.26
N HIS A 53 7.17 -11.31 -5.46
CA HIS A 53 7.20 -12.06 -6.72
C HIS A 53 6.05 -13.04 -6.79
N ASP A 54 5.77 -13.77 -5.71
CA ASP A 54 4.59 -14.64 -5.60
C ASP A 54 3.32 -13.80 -5.84
N ARG A 55 3.18 -12.66 -5.15
CA ARG A 55 2.03 -11.77 -5.35
C ARG A 55 1.95 -11.17 -6.75
N ALA A 56 3.10 -10.90 -7.39
CA ALA A 56 3.11 -10.45 -8.77
C ALA A 56 2.57 -11.53 -9.72
N GLU A 57 2.94 -12.80 -9.51
CA GLU A 57 2.37 -13.93 -10.25
C GLU A 57 0.85 -14.03 -10.07
N LEU A 58 0.37 -14.00 -8.83
CA LEU A 58 -1.07 -14.04 -8.54
C LEU A 58 -1.82 -12.89 -9.21
N ALA A 59 -1.25 -11.67 -9.21
CA ALA A 59 -1.85 -10.51 -9.86
C ALA A 59 -1.89 -10.63 -11.39
N LEU A 60 -0.83 -11.16 -12.00
CA LEU A 60 -0.78 -11.40 -13.44
C LEU A 60 -1.79 -12.48 -13.84
N LEU A 61 -1.89 -13.59 -13.10
CA LEU A 61 -2.93 -14.61 -13.29
C LEU A 61 -4.34 -14.02 -13.12
N GLY A 62 -4.50 -13.11 -12.17
CA GLY A 62 -5.73 -12.39 -11.85
C GLY A 62 -6.17 -11.30 -12.85
N GLY A 63 -5.38 -11.04 -13.91
CA GLY A 63 -5.79 -10.18 -15.03
C GLY A 63 -4.96 -8.92 -15.25
N ALA A 64 -3.93 -8.67 -14.44
CA ALA A 64 -2.96 -7.60 -14.68
C ALA A 64 -2.00 -7.95 -15.84
N ASP A 65 -1.47 -6.93 -16.51
CA ASP A 65 -0.53 -7.09 -17.63
C ASP A 65 0.92 -6.78 -17.25
N LEU A 66 1.12 -5.86 -16.30
CA LEU A 66 2.42 -5.43 -15.80
C LEU A 66 2.34 -5.12 -14.30
N ILE A 67 3.26 -5.68 -13.52
CA ILE A 67 3.43 -5.39 -12.10
C ILE A 67 4.73 -4.60 -11.89
N LEU A 68 4.60 -3.42 -11.31
CA LEU A 68 5.69 -2.56 -10.90
C LEU A 68 5.75 -2.51 -9.38
N GLN A 69 6.95 -2.56 -8.81
CA GLN A 69 7.16 -2.40 -7.37
C GLN A 69 6.92 -0.94 -6.97
N LEU A 70 6.18 -0.71 -5.90
CA LEU A 70 6.22 0.52 -5.13
C LEU A 70 7.39 0.44 -4.14
N PRO A 71 8.39 1.34 -4.22
CA PRO A 71 9.51 1.39 -3.27
C PRO A 71 9.04 1.35 -1.81
N CYS A 72 9.78 0.62 -0.99
CA CYS A 72 9.41 0.24 0.37
C CYS A 72 9.14 1.46 1.26
N HIS A 73 9.91 2.54 1.13
CA HIS A 73 9.66 3.76 1.91
C HIS A 73 8.34 4.47 1.54
N PHE A 74 7.89 4.36 0.29
CA PHE A 74 6.54 4.79 -0.11
C PHE A 74 5.48 3.79 0.35
N ALA A 75 5.75 2.49 0.17
CA ALA A 75 4.82 1.41 0.53
C ALA A 75 4.51 1.42 2.03
N LEU A 76 5.53 1.59 2.89
CA LEU A 76 5.42 1.81 4.33
C LEU A 76 5.17 3.28 4.70
N GLY A 77 4.52 4.05 3.83
CA GLY A 77 4.18 5.45 4.09
C GLY A 77 2.84 5.65 4.80
N SER A 78 2.57 6.89 5.22
CA SER A 78 1.20 7.34 5.45
C SER A 78 0.38 7.28 4.15
N ALA A 79 -0.95 7.37 4.21
CA ALA A 79 -1.80 7.37 3.01
C ALA A 79 -1.37 8.43 1.98
N GLN A 80 -1.05 9.63 2.46
CA GLN A 80 -0.52 10.72 1.64
C GLN A 80 0.82 10.36 0.98
N HIS A 81 1.78 9.83 1.75
CA HIS A 81 3.10 9.49 1.21
C HIS A 81 3.05 8.32 0.22
N PHE A 82 2.24 7.30 0.55
CA PHE A 82 1.93 6.16 -0.30
C PHE A 82 1.34 6.59 -1.64
N ALA A 83 0.30 7.43 -1.60
CA ALA A 83 -0.36 7.97 -2.79
C ALA A 83 0.59 8.82 -3.64
N ARG A 84 1.36 9.72 -3.02
CA ARG A 84 2.34 10.56 -3.72
C ARG A 84 3.41 9.74 -4.41
N GLY A 85 3.97 8.73 -3.75
CA GLY A 85 4.97 7.84 -4.34
C GLY A 85 4.43 7.09 -5.55
N ALA A 86 3.29 6.41 -5.37
CA ALA A 86 2.67 5.63 -6.43
C ALA A 86 2.25 6.48 -7.63
N VAL A 87 1.61 7.64 -7.41
CA VAL A 87 1.22 8.56 -8.49
C VAL A 87 2.43 9.17 -9.18
N SER A 88 3.51 9.49 -8.46
CA SER A 88 4.74 10.01 -9.09
C SER A 88 5.35 9.00 -10.06
N LEU A 89 5.38 7.72 -9.68
CA LEU A 89 5.84 6.63 -10.55
C LEU A 89 4.94 6.47 -11.78
N LEU A 90 3.61 6.48 -11.61
CA LEU A 90 2.66 6.37 -12.71
C LEU A 90 2.75 7.56 -13.68
N THR A 91 2.81 8.78 -13.16
CA THR A 91 2.98 10.01 -13.95
C THR A 91 4.29 9.94 -14.75
N ALA A 92 5.36 9.45 -14.12
CA ALA A 92 6.65 9.29 -14.77
C ALA A 92 6.65 8.27 -15.92
N LEU A 93 5.74 7.28 -15.96
CA LEU A 93 5.61 6.36 -17.11
C LEU A 93 5.21 7.10 -18.39
N GLY A 94 4.51 8.24 -18.27
CA GLY A 94 4.17 9.13 -19.40
C GLY A 94 3.15 8.58 -20.40
N CYS A 95 2.64 7.37 -20.20
CA CYS A 95 1.69 6.68 -21.08
C CYS A 95 0.43 6.15 -20.36
N VAL A 96 0.27 6.39 -19.06
CA VAL A 96 -0.93 5.99 -18.32
C VAL A 96 -2.04 7.00 -18.56
N ASP A 97 -3.24 6.53 -18.89
CA ASP A 97 -4.41 7.37 -19.17
C ASP A 97 -5.32 7.51 -17.96
N PHE A 98 -5.49 6.42 -17.20
CA PHE A 98 -6.40 6.35 -16.07
C PHE A 98 -5.74 5.77 -14.82
N LEU A 99 -6.12 6.26 -13.65
CA LEU A 99 -5.85 5.62 -12.36
C LEU A 99 -7.17 5.14 -11.78
N CYS A 100 -7.33 3.82 -11.70
CA CYS A 100 -8.52 3.18 -11.16
C CYS A 100 -8.31 2.72 -9.71
N PHE A 101 -9.20 3.14 -8.82
CA PHE A 101 -9.19 2.72 -7.41
C PHE A 101 -10.59 2.31 -6.94
N GLY A 102 -10.68 1.36 -6.02
CA GLY A 102 -11.94 1.00 -5.39
C GLY A 102 -12.35 2.05 -4.36
N SER A 103 -13.64 2.35 -4.24
CA SER A 103 -14.20 3.23 -3.21
C SER A 103 -15.54 2.73 -2.70
N GLU A 104 -15.97 3.18 -1.53
CA GLU A 104 -17.30 2.88 -1.00
C GLU A 104 -18.40 3.63 -1.78
N TYR A 105 -18.08 4.81 -2.33
CA TYR A 105 -19.04 5.67 -3.02
C TYR A 105 -19.24 5.30 -4.50
N GLY A 106 -18.16 5.07 -5.25
CA GLY A 106 -18.23 4.63 -6.65
C GLY A 106 -18.37 5.73 -7.71
N ASP A 107 -18.34 7.01 -7.32
CA ASP A 107 -18.29 8.14 -8.25
C ASP A 107 -17.05 9.02 -7.97
N THR A 108 -16.44 9.53 -9.04
CA THR A 108 -15.19 10.29 -9.01
C THR A 108 -15.41 11.77 -8.66
N ALA A 109 -16.58 12.34 -8.94
CA ALA A 109 -16.83 13.78 -8.76
C ALA A 109 -16.54 14.30 -7.34
N PRO A 110 -17.02 13.65 -6.24
CA PRO A 110 -16.69 14.11 -4.90
C PRO A 110 -15.19 14.11 -4.58
N PHE A 111 -14.43 13.16 -5.14
CA PHE A 111 -12.98 13.09 -4.91
C PHE A 111 -12.26 14.28 -5.52
N LEU A 112 -12.67 14.73 -6.71
CA LEU A 112 -12.09 15.89 -7.38
C LEU A 112 -12.40 17.18 -6.61
N GLU A 113 -13.66 17.39 -6.21
CA GLU A 113 -14.08 18.56 -5.44
C GLU A 113 -13.36 18.63 -4.08
N LEU A 114 -13.29 17.51 -3.35
CA LEU A 114 -12.60 17.44 -2.05
C LEU A 114 -11.10 17.67 -2.18
N ALA A 115 -10.46 17.05 -3.17
CA ALA A 115 -9.03 17.20 -3.40
C ALA A 115 -8.64 18.63 -3.75
N ASP A 116 -9.49 19.35 -4.50
CA ASP A 116 -9.28 20.75 -4.88
C ASP A 116 -9.24 21.68 -3.66
N VAL A 117 -10.26 21.58 -2.78
CA VAL A 117 -10.31 22.37 -1.54
C VAL A 117 -9.13 22.06 -0.63
N LEU A 118 -8.79 20.78 -0.50
CA LEU A 118 -7.68 20.34 0.33
C LEU A 118 -6.30 20.71 -0.24
N LEU A 119 -6.22 21.07 -1.52
CA LEU A 119 -4.98 21.50 -2.17
C LEU A 119 -4.81 23.02 -2.12
N HIS A 120 -5.88 23.75 -2.45
CA HIS A 120 -5.86 25.21 -2.49
C HIS A 120 -6.04 25.86 -1.12
N GLU A 121 -6.62 25.14 -0.16
CA GLU A 121 -6.88 25.59 1.21
C GLU A 121 -7.48 27.01 1.26
N PRO A 122 -8.72 27.20 0.74
CA PRO A 122 -9.38 28.51 0.76
C PRO A 122 -9.46 29.08 2.18
N GLU A 123 -9.51 30.42 2.30
CA GLU A 123 -9.42 31.12 3.58
C GLU A 123 -10.48 30.64 4.57
N GLU A 124 -11.72 30.48 4.12
CA GLU A 124 -12.84 30.02 4.95
C GLU A 124 -12.57 28.61 5.51
N TYR A 125 -12.05 27.70 4.68
CA TYR A 125 -11.66 26.36 5.12
C TYR A 125 -10.51 26.40 6.15
N ARG A 126 -9.48 27.23 5.91
CA ARG A 126 -8.34 27.38 6.83
C ARG A 126 -8.77 27.92 8.18
N GLU A 127 -9.68 28.88 8.22
CA GLU A 127 -10.24 29.43 9.46
C GLU A 127 -11.02 28.38 10.25
N LEU A 128 -11.89 27.62 9.58
CA LEU A 128 -12.65 26.52 10.18
C LEU A 128 -11.70 25.47 10.77
N LEU A 129 -10.71 25.01 9.98
CA LEU A 129 -9.73 24.03 10.43
C LEU A 129 -8.91 24.53 11.63
N SER A 130 -8.40 25.77 11.56
CA SER A 130 -7.63 26.38 12.64
C SER A 130 -8.45 26.51 13.93
N GLY A 131 -9.71 26.94 13.82
CA GLY A 131 -10.65 27.01 14.95
C GLY A 131 -10.84 25.66 15.63
N LEU A 132 -11.07 24.60 14.86
CA LEU A 132 -11.28 23.24 15.38
C LEU A 132 -10.01 22.68 16.03
N LEU A 133 -8.83 22.92 15.44
CA LEU A 133 -7.54 22.53 16.03
C LEU A 133 -7.28 23.25 17.35
N ARG A 134 -7.58 24.56 17.45
CA ARG A 134 -7.46 25.33 18.70
C ARG A 134 -8.39 24.81 19.80
N ASN A 135 -9.52 24.20 19.43
CA ASN A 135 -10.45 23.55 20.36
C ASN A 135 -9.98 22.15 20.80
N GLY A 136 -8.77 21.71 20.40
CA GLY A 136 -8.17 20.46 20.84
C GLY A 136 -8.62 19.22 20.06
N LEU A 137 -9.31 19.39 18.93
CA LEU A 137 -9.65 18.28 18.05
C LEU A 137 -8.38 17.72 17.38
N SER A 138 -8.32 16.40 17.24
CA SER A 138 -7.25 15.76 16.48
C SER A 138 -7.28 16.22 15.02
N PHE A 139 -6.12 16.29 14.35
CA PHE A 139 -6.05 16.75 12.96
C PHE A 139 -7.01 16.00 12.01
N PRO A 140 -7.13 14.65 12.02
CA PRO A 140 -8.10 13.95 11.17
C PRO A 140 -9.55 14.36 11.46
N THR A 141 -9.92 14.53 12.73
CA THR A 141 -11.27 14.96 13.13
C THR A 141 -11.54 16.40 12.72
N ALA A 142 -10.57 17.30 12.97
CA ALA A 142 -10.67 18.71 12.61
C ALA A 142 -10.77 18.89 11.08
N ARG A 143 -9.97 18.15 10.30
CA ARG A 143 -10.02 18.13 8.83
C ARG A 143 -11.41 17.70 8.33
N ALA A 144 -11.94 16.60 8.85
CA ALA A 144 -13.25 16.10 8.42
C ALA A 144 -14.38 17.08 8.75
N GLN A 145 -14.39 17.65 9.97
CA GLN A 145 -15.40 18.63 10.38
C GLN A 145 -15.26 19.96 9.63
N ALA A 146 -14.04 20.43 9.35
CA ALA A 146 -13.81 21.64 8.57
C ALA A 146 -14.32 21.50 7.14
N LEU A 147 -14.08 20.34 6.49
CA LEU A 147 -14.63 20.05 5.16
C LEU A 147 -16.16 20.03 5.18
N SER A 148 -16.76 19.33 6.15
CA SER A 148 -18.22 19.26 6.30
C SER A 148 -18.85 20.64 6.48
N ALA A 149 -18.23 21.52 7.29
CA ALA A 149 -18.68 22.89 7.48
C ALA A 149 -18.49 23.76 6.22
N TYR A 150 -17.30 23.69 5.58
CA TYR A 150 -16.99 24.46 4.38
C TYR A 150 -17.98 24.19 3.23
N PHE A 151 -18.39 22.95 3.06
CA PHE A 151 -19.36 22.57 2.03
C PHE A 151 -20.83 22.74 2.45
N SER A 152 -21.12 22.85 3.75
CA SER A 152 -22.48 23.21 4.22
C SER A 152 -22.80 24.68 3.93
N ASP A 153 -21.80 25.56 4.06
CA ASP A 153 -21.98 27.01 3.92
C ASP A 153 -21.69 27.52 2.50
N SER A 154 -20.89 26.78 1.72
CA SER A 154 -20.69 27.11 0.30
C SER A 154 -21.77 26.48 -0.58
N ALA A 155 -22.43 27.28 -1.41
CA ALA A 155 -23.41 26.80 -2.39
C ALA A 155 -22.79 25.96 -3.54
N SER A 156 -21.54 25.49 -3.40
CA SER A 156 -20.71 24.93 -4.48
C SER A 156 -20.39 23.44 -4.35
N PHE A 157 -20.73 22.75 -3.25
CA PHE A 157 -20.62 21.29 -3.22
C PHE A 157 -21.85 20.66 -3.85
N SER A 158 -21.75 20.29 -5.12
CA SER A 158 -22.89 19.76 -5.86
C SER A 158 -23.04 18.25 -5.72
N SER A 159 -22.02 17.57 -5.19
CA SER A 159 -21.88 16.12 -5.32
C SER A 159 -22.44 15.29 -4.15
N LEU A 160 -22.46 15.78 -2.90
CA LEU A 160 -23.01 15.03 -1.75
C LEU A 160 -23.84 15.90 -0.80
N SER A 161 -24.81 15.29 -0.13
CA SER A 161 -25.40 15.87 1.09
C SER A 161 -24.40 15.89 2.25
N LYS A 162 -24.73 16.62 3.32
CA LYS A 162 -23.89 16.73 4.52
C LYS A 162 -23.66 15.37 5.19
N GLU A 163 -24.72 14.58 5.34
CA GLU A 163 -24.67 13.26 5.97
C GLU A 163 -23.84 12.26 5.14
N GLU A 164 -23.95 12.35 3.81
CA GLU A 164 -23.15 11.55 2.87
C GLU A 164 -21.67 11.94 2.92
N LEU A 165 -21.36 13.24 2.98
CA LEU A 165 -19.99 13.73 3.11
C LEU A 165 -19.33 13.27 4.42
N ASP A 166 -20.04 13.37 5.54
CA ASP A 166 -19.56 12.91 6.84
C ASP A 166 -19.27 11.40 6.87
N THR A 167 -20.05 10.62 6.12
CA THR A 167 -19.83 9.18 5.94
C THR A 167 -18.66 8.93 5.00
N PHE A 168 -18.62 9.63 3.87
CA PHE A 168 -17.58 9.54 2.85
C PHE A 168 -16.18 9.73 3.45
N LEU A 169 -16.01 10.73 4.32
CA LEU A 169 -14.74 11.10 4.95
C LEU A 169 -14.25 10.13 6.03
N LYS A 170 -15.08 9.17 6.47
CA LYS A 170 -14.71 8.15 7.46
C LYS A 170 -14.25 6.84 6.83
N GLU A 171 -14.63 6.60 5.58
CA GLU A 171 -14.37 5.33 4.90
C GLU A 171 -12.92 5.26 4.38
N PRO A 172 -12.20 4.15 4.62
CA PRO A 172 -10.76 4.08 4.39
C PRO A 172 -10.39 4.11 2.90
N ASN A 173 -11.19 3.52 2.00
CA ASN A 173 -10.87 3.55 0.57
C ASN A 173 -11.22 4.91 -0.03
N ASN A 174 -12.26 5.59 0.46
CA ASN A 174 -12.51 7.00 0.13
C ASN A 174 -11.35 7.92 0.55
N ILE A 175 -10.86 7.79 1.80
CA ILE A 175 -9.71 8.58 2.28
C ILE A 175 -8.49 8.37 1.36
N LEU A 176 -8.20 7.12 1.00
CA LEU A 176 -7.08 6.80 0.11
C LEU A 176 -7.30 7.34 -1.31
N GLY A 177 -8.52 7.28 -1.83
CA GLY A 177 -8.91 7.86 -3.11
C GLY A 177 -8.70 9.38 -3.16
N ILE A 178 -9.02 10.11 -2.09
CA ILE A 178 -8.76 11.55 -1.99
C ILE A 178 -7.25 11.80 -2.12
N GLU A 179 -6.42 11.05 -1.39
CA GLU A 179 -4.97 11.22 -1.43
C GLU A 179 -4.38 10.91 -2.83
N TYR A 180 -4.96 9.95 -3.58
CA TYR A 180 -4.59 9.73 -4.99
C TYR A 180 -4.92 10.91 -5.89
N VAL A 181 -6.13 11.46 -5.78
CA VAL A 181 -6.54 12.61 -6.58
C VAL A 181 -5.71 13.85 -6.22
N GLN A 182 -5.45 14.09 -4.93
CA GLN A 182 -4.54 15.16 -4.51
C GLN A 182 -3.14 14.98 -5.08
N ALA A 183 -2.59 13.76 -5.09
CA ALA A 183 -1.29 13.49 -5.68
C ALA A 183 -1.27 13.69 -7.20
N LEU A 184 -2.36 13.37 -7.91
CA LEU A 184 -2.52 13.64 -9.35
C LEU A 184 -2.50 15.13 -9.65
N LEU A 185 -3.27 15.93 -8.89
CA LEU A 185 -3.33 17.38 -9.03
C LEU A 185 -1.99 18.04 -8.70
N LEU A 186 -1.36 17.66 -7.59
CA LEU A 186 -0.05 18.16 -7.16
C LEU A 186 1.06 17.91 -8.19
N SER A 187 1.02 16.74 -8.85
CA SER A 187 2.00 16.37 -9.88
C SER A 187 1.65 16.91 -11.27
N GLN A 188 0.56 17.68 -11.40
CA GLN A 188 0.01 18.15 -12.67
C GLN A 188 -0.13 17.00 -13.69
N SER A 189 -0.51 15.83 -13.19
CA SER A 189 -0.61 14.62 -13.99
C SER A 189 -1.76 14.71 -14.99
N ARG A 190 -1.57 14.11 -16.17
CA ARG A 190 -2.64 13.94 -17.17
C ARG A 190 -3.48 12.69 -16.92
N ILE A 191 -3.09 11.86 -15.95
CA ILE A 191 -3.81 10.65 -15.60
C ILE A 191 -5.16 11.02 -14.99
N ARG A 192 -6.24 10.46 -15.54
CA ARG A 192 -7.59 10.71 -15.06
C ARG A 192 -7.96 9.72 -13.95
N PRO A 193 -8.41 10.18 -12.77
CA PRO A 193 -8.92 9.26 -11.77
C PRO A 193 -10.24 8.67 -12.24
N VAL A 194 -10.45 7.39 -11.95
CA VAL A 194 -11.74 6.71 -12.06
C VAL A 194 -11.91 5.82 -10.84
N THR A 195 -13.13 5.64 -10.37
CA THR A 195 -13.38 4.77 -9.22
C THR A 195 -14.44 3.73 -9.51
N ILE A 196 -14.33 2.59 -8.81
CA ILE A 196 -15.27 1.48 -8.85
C ILE A 196 -15.85 1.31 -7.47
N ARG A 197 -17.18 1.21 -7.38
CA ARG A 197 -17.84 0.90 -6.11
C ARG A 197 -17.43 -0.50 -5.66
N ARG A 198 -16.98 -0.61 -4.41
CA ARG A 198 -16.66 -1.90 -3.80
C ARG A 198 -17.95 -2.69 -3.58
N GLU A 199 -18.07 -3.84 -4.23
CA GLU A 199 -19.10 -4.84 -3.93
C GLU A 199 -18.54 -5.78 -2.84
N GLY A 200 -19.19 -5.88 -1.68
CA GLY A 200 -18.75 -6.75 -0.57
C GLY A 200 -18.87 -6.13 0.82
N SER A 201 -18.61 -6.92 1.87
CA SER A 201 -18.80 -6.51 3.27
C SER A 201 -17.95 -5.27 3.61
N GLY A 202 -18.64 -4.22 4.08
CA GLY A 202 -18.03 -2.98 4.55
C GLY A 202 -16.97 -3.27 5.63
N TYR A 203 -16.09 -2.29 5.83
CA TYR A 203 -14.87 -2.41 6.63
C TYR A 203 -15.11 -2.68 8.14
N HIS A 204 -16.35 -2.94 8.56
CA HIS A 204 -16.77 -3.03 9.95
C HIS A 204 -17.58 -4.27 10.37
N GLU A 205 -17.80 -5.26 9.49
CA GLU A 205 -18.54 -6.46 9.91
C GLU A 205 -17.62 -7.68 10.00
N GLY A 206 -17.29 -8.05 11.24
CA GLY A 206 -16.73 -9.35 11.60
C GLY A 206 -17.70 -10.52 11.40
N ALA A 207 -18.63 -10.41 10.45
CA ALA A 207 -19.67 -11.38 10.20
C ALA A 207 -19.63 -11.86 8.74
N LEU A 208 -19.35 -13.16 8.62
CA LEU A 208 -19.85 -14.08 7.60
C LEU A 208 -19.59 -13.72 6.13
N PHE A 209 -18.61 -14.44 5.57
CA PHE A 209 -18.48 -14.85 4.17
C PHE A 209 -19.74 -14.59 3.32
N THR A 210 -19.79 -13.45 2.63
CA THR A 210 -20.36 -13.51 1.29
C THR A 210 -19.32 -14.25 0.46
N HIS A 211 -19.52 -15.55 0.26
CA HIS A 211 -18.52 -16.50 -0.26
C HIS A 211 -17.79 -16.06 -1.54
N ALA A 212 -18.28 -15.05 -2.26
CA ALA A 212 -17.71 -14.54 -3.50
C ALA A 212 -16.67 -13.41 -3.33
N LEU A 213 -16.73 -12.53 -2.32
CA LEU A 213 -15.92 -11.29 -2.26
C LEU A 213 -15.44 -10.94 -0.82
N PRO A 214 -14.58 -11.76 -0.19
CA PRO A 214 -14.07 -11.45 1.15
C PRO A 214 -13.09 -10.27 1.13
N SER A 215 -12.93 -9.63 2.30
CA SER A 215 -11.83 -8.69 2.51
C SER A 215 -10.50 -9.45 2.70
N ALA A 216 -9.39 -8.87 2.24
CA ALA A 216 -8.06 -9.40 2.48
C ALA A 216 -7.77 -9.63 3.97
N THR A 217 -8.30 -8.78 4.87
CA THR A 217 -8.18 -8.95 6.32
C THR A 217 -8.89 -10.20 6.82
N ALA A 218 -10.10 -10.50 6.34
CA ALA A 218 -10.81 -11.72 6.72
C ALA A 218 -10.04 -12.97 6.29
N MET A 219 -9.46 -12.97 5.09
CA MET A 219 -8.63 -14.08 4.61
C MET A 219 -7.38 -14.28 5.47
N ARG A 220 -6.68 -13.18 5.83
CA ARG A 220 -5.52 -13.27 6.74
C ARG A 220 -5.91 -13.78 8.12
N ASN A 221 -7.04 -13.32 8.67
CA ASN A 221 -7.52 -13.81 9.96
C ASN A 221 -7.80 -15.31 9.94
N LEU A 222 -8.35 -15.84 8.84
CA LEU A 222 -8.54 -17.28 8.65
C LEU A 222 -7.20 -18.01 8.62
N LEU A 223 -6.25 -17.53 7.80
CA LEU A 223 -4.92 -18.13 7.63
C LEU A 223 -4.11 -18.18 8.93
N PHE A 224 -4.23 -17.16 9.78
CA PHE A 224 -3.48 -17.05 11.04
C PHE A 224 -4.29 -17.38 12.29
N SER A 225 -5.52 -17.89 12.14
CA SER A 225 -6.41 -18.21 13.28
C SER A 225 -5.84 -19.28 14.21
N ASN A 226 -5.03 -20.21 13.68
CA ASN A 226 -4.38 -21.25 14.47
C ASN A 226 -2.90 -21.41 14.06
N PRO A 227 -1.98 -20.68 14.73
CA PRO A 227 -0.55 -20.71 14.40
C PRO A 227 0.12 -22.08 14.56
N HIS A 228 -0.54 -23.05 15.23
CA HIS A 228 -0.01 -24.37 15.51
C HIS A 228 -0.49 -25.45 14.54
N LYS A 229 -1.26 -25.07 13.51
CA LYS A 229 -1.74 -25.99 12.47
C LYS A 229 -1.41 -25.42 11.11
N ASP A 230 -1.21 -26.32 10.15
CA ASP A 230 -1.12 -25.92 8.75
C ASP A 230 -2.40 -25.18 8.35
N PRO A 231 -2.28 -24.06 7.61
CA PRO A 231 -3.44 -23.27 7.23
C PRO A 231 -4.38 -24.09 6.34
N GLU A 232 -5.68 -24.07 6.66
CA GLU A 232 -6.71 -24.73 5.85
C GLU A 232 -6.97 -23.92 4.57
N LEU A 233 -6.15 -24.16 3.55
CA LEU A 233 -6.21 -23.40 2.29
C LEU A 233 -7.49 -23.67 1.49
N SER A 234 -8.12 -24.85 1.65
CA SER A 234 -9.36 -25.23 0.95
C SER A 234 -10.50 -24.24 1.19
N ALA A 235 -10.58 -23.69 2.40
CA ALA A 235 -11.57 -22.68 2.77
C ALA A 235 -11.42 -21.35 1.99
N LEU A 236 -10.26 -21.10 1.37
CA LEU A 236 -10.01 -19.93 0.54
C LEU A 236 -10.25 -20.16 -0.96
N ALA A 237 -10.55 -21.39 -1.39
CA ALA A 237 -10.74 -21.70 -2.80
C ALA A 237 -11.85 -20.84 -3.45
N SER A 238 -12.97 -20.63 -2.74
CA SER A 238 -14.06 -19.79 -3.25
C SER A 238 -13.75 -18.29 -3.25
N CYS A 239 -12.66 -17.88 -2.60
CA CYS A 239 -12.30 -16.49 -2.37
C CYS A 239 -11.32 -15.95 -3.42
N MET A 240 -10.80 -16.81 -4.28
CA MET A 240 -9.81 -16.48 -5.31
C MET A 240 -10.27 -16.97 -6.68
N PRO A 241 -9.82 -16.34 -7.78
CA PRO A 241 -10.09 -16.87 -9.11
C PRO A 241 -9.50 -18.27 -9.30
N GLU A 242 -10.15 -19.09 -10.11
CA GLU A 242 -9.71 -20.46 -10.41
C GLU A 242 -8.27 -20.51 -10.93
N ALA A 243 -7.88 -19.55 -11.77
CA ALA A 243 -6.52 -19.44 -12.31
C ALA A 243 -5.46 -19.02 -11.27
N VAL A 244 -5.87 -18.43 -10.14
CA VAL A 244 -4.97 -17.88 -9.11
C VAL A 244 -4.77 -18.86 -7.96
N TYR A 245 -5.82 -19.60 -7.58
CA TYR A 245 -5.81 -20.43 -6.38
C TYR A 245 -4.69 -21.50 -6.36
N PRO A 246 -4.42 -22.27 -7.45
CA PRO A 246 -3.32 -23.23 -7.46
C PRO A 246 -1.96 -22.58 -7.22
N ALA A 247 -1.66 -21.46 -7.88
CA ALA A 247 -0.41 -20.73 -7.69
C ALA A 247 -0.27 -20.19 -6.25
N PHE A 248 -1.38 -19.78 -5.63
CA PHE A 248 -1.38 -19.40 -4.22
C PHE A 248 -1.05 -20.60 -3.31
N GLN A 249 -1.61 -21.78 -3.56
CA GLN A 249 -1.29 -22.99 -2.80
C GLN A 249 0.18 -23.39 -2.96
N ASP A 250 0.70 -23.33 -4.18
CA ASP A 250 2.09 -23.63 -4.49
C ASP A 250 3.03 -22.67 -3.76
N ALA A 251 2.75 -21.36 -3.80
CA ALA A 251 3.51 -20.35 -3.06
C ALA A 251 3.48 -20.58 -1.55
N VAL A 252 2.31 -20.86 -0.96
CA VAL A 252 2.22 -21.17 0.48
C VAL A 252 3.01 -22.42 0.84
N THR A 253 2.92 -23.47 0.02
CA THR A 253 3.62 -24.74 0.26
C THR A 253 5.12 -24.59 0.14
N ALA A 254 5.60 -23.86 -0.88
CA ALA A 254 7.01 -23.69 -1.17
C ALA A 254 7.67 -22.66 -0.25
N HIS A 255 6.97 -21.58 0.09
CA HIS A 255 7.56 -20.38 0.68
C HIS A 255 7.01 -20.02 2.06
N GLY A 256 5.93 -20.65 2.50
CA GLY A 256 5.24 -20.35 3.76
C GLY A 256 4.57 -18.99 3.79
N LEU A 257 3.89 -18.70 4.90
CA LEU A 257 3.26 -17.40 5.15
C LEU A 257 4.00 -16.63 6.24
N LEU A 258 4.13 -15.32 6.08
CA LEU A 258 4.67 -14.43 7.12
C LEU A 258 3.59 -13.57 7.80
N SER A 259 3.76 -13.35 9.10
CA SER A 259 3.02 -12.38 9.91
C SER A 259 4.00 -11.41 10.56
N SER A 260 3.50 -10.30 11.12
CA SER A 260 4.36 -9.35 11.84
C SER A 260 5.09 -10.00 13.02
N ASP A 261 4.50 -11.02 13.64
CA ASP A 261 5.07 -11.64 14.84
C ASP A 261 6.28 -12.54 14.52
N ASP A 262 6.47 -12.94 13.27
CA ASP A 262 7.71 -13.62 12.84
C ASP A 262 8.95 -12.71 12.96
N PHE A 263 8.75 -11.39 13.07
CA PHE A 263 9.81 -10.39 13.23
C PHE A 263 10.07 -10.01 14.71
N SER A 264 9.36 -10.63 15.66
CA SER A 264 9.35 -10.20 17.07
C SER A 264 10.73 -10.28 17.73
N LEU A 265 11.46 -11.38 17.53
CA LEU A 265 12.78 -11.55 18.13
C LEU A 265 13.78 -10.54 17.57
N LEU A 266 13.73 -10.28 16.26
CA LEU A 266 14.57 -9.27 15.61
C LEU A 266 14.26 -7.87 16.14
N LEU A 267 12.98 -7.56 16.35
CA LEU A 267 12.56 -6.29 16.95
C LEU A 267 13.08 -6.16 18.38
N ALA A 268 12.86 -7.16 19.23
CA ALA A 268 13.32 -7.15 20.62
C ALA A 268 14.85 -6.97 20.69
N ALA A 269 15.61 -7.71 19.88
CA ALA A 269 17.06 -7.57 19.81
C ALA A 269 17.49 -6.16 19.34
N ARG A 270 16.84 -5.62 18.30
CA ARG A 270 17.13 -4.28 17.79
C ARG A 270 16.91 -3.22 18.87
N LEU A 271 15.77 -3.27 19.57
CA LEU A 271 15.40 -2.31 20.61
C LEU A 271 16.39 -2.22 21.78
N LEU A 272 17.12 -3.30 22.10
CA LEU A 272 18.15 -3.30 23.15
C LEU A 272 19.36 -2.44 22.79
N THR A 273 19.64 -2.28 21.50
CA THR A 273 20.81 -1.53 21.00
C THR A 273 20.51 -0.05 20.72
N GLU A 274 19.25 0.35 20.76
CA GLU A 274 18.83 1.69 20.36
C GLU A 274 18.88 2.70 21.54
N THR A 275 19.20 3.95 21.22
CA THR A 275 19.09 5.12 22.09
C THR A 275 17.93 6.00 21.66
N LYS A 276 17.66 7.07 22.42
CA LYS A 276 16.60 8.03 22.05
C LYS A 276 16.93 8.74 20.75
N GLU A 277 18.19 9.10 20.57
CA GLU A 277 18.71 9.83 19.41
C GLU A 277 18.64 8.94 18.17
N SER A 278 19.03 7.67 18.28
CA SER A 278 18.96 6.74 17.15
C SER A 278 17.51 6.44 16.79
N LEU A 279 16.62 6.19 17.76
CA LEU A 279 15.19 5.98 17.49
C LEU A 279 14.55 7.17 16.79
N SER A 280 14.87 8.39 17.23
CA SER A 280 14.31 9.61 16.64
C SER A 280 14.82 9.91 15.23
N SER A 281 15.79 9.15 14.73
CA SER A 281 16.32 9.29 13.36
C SER A 281 15.56 8.48 12.30
N TYR A 282 14.73 7.52 12.72
CA TYR A 282 13.95 6.69 11.79
C TYR A 282 12.63 7.37 11.39
N LEU A 283 12.10 6.96 10.25
CA LEU A 283 10.81 7.43 9.77
C LEU A 283 9.67 7.03 10.74
N ASP A 284 8.66 7.89 10.86
CA ASP A 284 7.51 7.77 11.78
C ASP A 284 7.85 7.70 13.30
N LEU A 285 9.13 7.81 13.69
CA LEU A 285 9.57 7.78 15.10
C LEU A 285 9.81 9.18 15.67
N SER A 286 8.79 9.73 16.35
CA SER A 286 8.93 10.99 17.08
C SER A 286 9.73 10.81 18.39
N PRO A 287 10.32 11.89 18.95
CA PRO A 287 10.98 11.83 20.25
C PRO A 287 10.10 11.27 21.38
N ASP A 288 8.79 11.54 21.34
CA ASP A 288 7.83 11.04 22.32
C ASP A 288 7.59 9.53 22.18
N LEU A 289 7.44 9.05 20.94
CA LEU A 289 7.35 7.61 20.68
C LEU A 289 8.65 6.91 21.06
N ALA A 290 9.81 7.49 20.75
CA ALA A 290 11.13 6.98 21.14
C ALA A 290 11.25 6.83 22.67
N ASN A 291 10.87 7.86 23.44
CA ASN A 291 10.86 7.78 24.92
C ASN A 291 9.94 6.65 25.42
N ARG A 292 8.77 6.50 24.81
CA ARG A 292 7.80 5.46 25.19
C ARG A 292 8.34 4.06 24.90
N ILE A 293 8.93 3.87 23.73
CA ILE A 293 9.60 2.62 23.33
C ILE A 293 10.71 2.28 24.33
N LEU A 294 11.60 3.21 24.67
CA LEU A 294 12.69 2.94 25.60
C LEU A 294 12.21 2.52 27.00
N ARG A 295 11.09 3.07 27.48
CA ARG A 295 10.49 2.68 28.76
C ARG A 295 9.88 1.28 28.75
N GLN A 296 9.42 0.81 27.59
CA GLN A 296 8.65 -0.43 27.46
C GLN A 296 9.40 -1.56 26.74
N ARG A 297 10.58 -1.29 26.15
CA ARG A 297 11.29 -2.21 25.26
C ARG A 297 11.57 -3.60 25.82
N HIS A 298 11.71 -3.72 27.15
CA HIS A 298 11.95 -5.00 27.82
C HIS A 298 10.71 -5.89 27.90
N ALA A 299 9.53 -5.35 27.60
CA ALA A 299 8.25 -6.07 27.53
C ALA A 299 7.87 -6.49 26.09
N CYS A 300 8.76 -6.31 25.11
CA CYS A 300 8.51 -6.71 23.72
C CYS A 300 8.56 -8.24 23.56
N SER A 301 7.43 -8.91 23.78
CA SER A 301 7.22 -10.34 23.54
C SER A 301 6.91 -10.66 22.08
N SER A 302 5.99 -9.89 21.48
CA SER A 302 5.58 -10.00 20.10
C SER A 302 5.50 -8.62 19.44
N PHE A 303 5.69 -8.56 18.12
CA PHE A 303 5.54 -7.32 17.36
C PHE A 303 4.14 -6.73 17.56
N SER A 304 3.10 -7.56 17.40
CA SER A 304 1.72 -7.12 17.40
C SER A 304 1.28 -6.62 18.78
N GLU A 305 1.63 -7.33 19.86
CA GLU A 305 1.32 -6.87 21.22
C GLU A 305 2.12 -5.63 21.59
N PHE A 306 3.39 -5.55 21.22
CA PHE A 306 4.21 -4.38 21.50
C PHE A 306 3.68 -3.13 20.79
N ALA A 307 3.28 -3.26 19.52
CA ALA A 307 2.62 -2.17 18.79
C ALA A 307 1.32 -1.72 19.48
N LEU A 308 0.54 -2.67 20.02
CA LEU A 308 -0.68 -2.37 20.76
C LEU A 308 -0.40 -1.67 22.11
N GLN A 309 0.63 -2.09 22.85
CA GLN A 309 1.06 -1.46 24.11
C GLN A 309 1.53 -0.02 23.90
N LEU A 310 2.19 0.25 22.76
CA LEU A 310 2.64 1.59 22.41
C LEU A 310 1.49 2.53 22.00
N LYS A 311 0.32 1.99 21.62
CA LYS A 311 -0.84 2.76 21.16
C LYS A 311 -1.27 3.82 22.17
N THR A 312 -1.58 5.01 21.68
CA THR A 312 -2.18 6.10 22.45
C THR A 312 -3.51 6.55 21.81
N LYS A 313 -4.11 7.63 22.33
CA LYS A 313 -5.25 8.27 21.66
C LYS A 313 -4.81 9.02 20.38
N GLU A 314 -3.58 9.52 20.37
CA GLU A 314 -3.02 10.34 19.28
C GLU A 314 -2.26 9.51 18.23
N MET A 315 -1.84 8.29 18.57
CA MET A 315 -1.13 7.39 17.67
C MET A 315 -1.95 6.14 17.36
N THR A 316 -2.27 5.95 16.08
CA THR A 316 -2.94 4.75 15.59
C THR A 316 -2.00 3.56 15.62
N TYR A 317 -2.58 2.36 15.73
CA TYR A 317 -1.84 1.09 15.64
C TYR A 317 -1.00 1.01 14.36
N THR A 318 -1.57 1.44 13.23
CA THR A 318 -0.90 1.46 11.93
C THR A 318 0.33 2.34 11.91
N ARG A 319 0.27 3.55 12.49
CA ARG A 319 1.42 4.45 12.54
C ARG A 319 2.55 3.87 13.39
N ILE A 320 2.22 3.22 14.50
CA ILE A 320 3.21 2.54 15.35
C ILE A 320 3.81 1.35 14.62
N SER A 321 3.00 0.55 13.93
CA SER A 321 3.47 -0.61 13.18
C SER A 321 4.45 -0.19 12.08
N ARG A 322 4.17 0.90 11.36
CA ARG A 322 5.11 1.47 10.38
C ARG A 322 6.41 1.95 11.03
N ALA A 323 6.33 2.70 12.14
CA ALA A 323 7.49 3.14 12.90
C ALA A 323 8.41 1.97 13.31
N LEU A 324 7.83 0.87 13.82
CA LEU A 324 8.59 -0.33 14.19
C LEU A 324 9.19 -1.04 12.97
N MET A 325 8.49 -1.06 11.82
CA MET A 325 9.05 -1.60 10.57
C MET A 325 10.18 -0.73 10.02
N HIS A 326 10.06 0.59 10.05
CA HIS A 326 11.15 1.48 9.65
C HIS A 326 12.40 1.28 10.53
N LEU A 327 12.23 1.04 11.83
CA LEU A 327 13.33 0.65 12.72
C LEU A 327 14.00 -0.66 12.28
N LEU A 328 13.21 -1.71 12.04
CA LEU A 328 13.71 -3.02 11.61
C LEU A 328 14.46 -2.94 10.28
N LEU A 329 13.91 -2.17 9.33
CA LEU A 329 14.46 -1.99 7.99
C LEU A 329 15.54 -0.90 7.91
N ASN A 330 15.87 -0.27 9.04
CA ASN A 330 16.81 0.84 9.12
C ASN A 330 16.48 2.02 8.18
N GLN A 331 15.20 2.32 7.99
CA GLN A 331 14.72 3.38 7.10
C GLN A 331 14.68 4.74 7.81
N LYS A 332 15.52 5.65 7.34
CA LYS A 332 15.71 7.00 7.90
C LYS A 332 15.43 8.12 6.90
N THR A 333 15.44 7.79 5.61
CA THR A 333 15.43 8.76 4.52
C THR A 333 14.23 8.51 3.63
N LEU A 334 13.54 9.59 3.25
CA LEU A 334 12.56 9.57 2.17
C LEU A 334 13.25 9.94 0.88
N TYR A 335 13.14 9.07 -0.12
CA TYR A 335 13.69 9.32 -1.44
C TYR A 335 12.60 9.80 -2.40
N PRO A 336 12.93 10.69 -3.36
CA PRO A 336 12.03 10.98 -4.47
C PRO A 336 11.83 9.74 -5.36
N ALA A 337 10.77 9.73 -6.16
CA ALA A 337 10.56 8.69 -7.17
C ALA A 337 11.70 8.74 -8.20
N GLY A 338 12.52 7.69 -8.25
CA GLY A 338 13.75 7.67 -9.06
C GLY A 338 13.83 6.58 -10.11
N TYR A 339 12.95 5.56 -10.06
CA TYR A 339 12.98 4.42 -10.97
C TYR A 339 11.64 3.67 -10.97
N ASN A 340 11.37 2.92 -12.03
CA ASN A 340 10.25 1.98 -12.12
C ASN A 340 10.80 0.55 -12.17
N ARG A 341 10.58 -0.26 -11.13
CA ARG A 341 11.06 -1.65 -11.09
C ARG A 341 9.96 -2.62 -11.48
N VAL A 342 10.24 -3.49 -12.45
CA VAL A 342 9.32 -4.53 -12.90
C VAL A 342 9.47 -5.77 -12.02
N LEU A 343 8.34 -6.27 -11.50
CA LEU A 343 8.26 -7.55 -10.79
C LEU A 343 7.79 -8.68 -11.71
N GLY A 344 6.91 -8.35 -12.67
CA GLY A 344 6.47 -9.30 -13.68
C GLY A 344 5.58 -8.69 -14.75
N PHE A 345 5.40 -9.40 -15.86
CA PHE A 345 4.50 -8.99 -16.94
C PHE A 345 4.03 -10.18 -17.79
N ARG A 346 2.90 -10.01 -18.49
CA ARG A 346 2.41 -10.98 -19.49
C ARG A 346 3.16 -10.81 -20.80
N LYS A 347 3.54 -11.89 -21.49
CA LYS A 347 4.26 -11.81 -22.80
C LYS A 347 3.50 -10.98 -23.84
N SER A 348 2.17 -10.98 -23.79
CA SER A 348 1.30 -10.13 -24.64
C SER A 348 1.45 -8.62 -24.38
N ALA A 349 2.05 -8.21 -23.27
CA ALA A 349 2.30 -6.83 -22.88
C ALA A 349 3.61 -6.23 -23.46
N GLY A 350 4.21 -6.86 -24.46
CA GLY A 350 5.43 -6.36 -25.11
C GLY A 350 5.29 -4.94 -25.69
N ALA A 351 4.12 -4.61 -26.25
CA ALA A 351 3.86 -3.26 -26.78
C ALA A 351 3.79 -2.20 -25.67
N LEU A 352 3.20 -2.54 -24.52
CA LEU A 352 3.18 -1.70 -23.32
C LEU A 352 4.61 -1.37 -22.85
N LEU A 353 5.48 -2.37 -22.70
CA LEU A 353 6.86 -2.15 -22.25
C LEU A 353 7.65 -1.26 -23.21
N LYS A 354 7.41 -1.40 -24.52
CA LYS A 354 8.03 -0.55 -25.55
C LYS A 354 7.56 0.90 -25.41
N GLU A 355 6.27 1.13 -25.18
CA GLU A 355 5.74 2.47 -25.00
C GLU A 355 6.24 3.13 -23.71
N ILE A 356 6.30 2.39 -22.60
CA ILE A 356 6.88 2.87 -21.33
C ILE A 356 8.33 3.29 -21.55
N ARG A 357 9.17 2.46 -22.18
CA ARG A 357 10.57 2.83 -22.45
C ARG A 357 10.71 4.07 -23.34
N ARG A 358 9.71 4.34 -24.20
CA ARG A 358 9.72 5.50 -25.10
C ARG A 358 9.29 6.79 -24.40
N ARG A 359 8.37 6.73 -23.44
CA ARG A 359 7.78 7.91 -22.80
C ARG A 359 8.26 8.18 -21.38
N SER A 360 8.75 7.16 -20.68
CA SER A 360 9.06 7.25 -19.26
C SER A 360 10.19 8.24 -19.00
N SER A 361 9.98 9.14 -18.04
CA SER A 361 11.02 10.05 -17.55
C SER A 361 11.95 9.38 -16.54
N LEU A 362 11.56 8.23 -16.00
CA LEU A 362 12.38 7.44 -15.06
C LEU A 362 12.88 6.12 -15.71
N PRO A 363 14.06 5.62 -15.31
CA PRO A 363 14.57 4.34 -15.78
C PRO A 363 13.65 3.17 -15.42
N LEU A 364 13.47 2.24 -16.36
CA LEU A 364 12.73 0.99 -16.16
C LEU A 364 13.70 -0.15 -15.83
N ILE A 365 13.65 -0.66 -14.61
CA ILE A 365 14.53 -1.72 -14.09
C ILE A 365 13.81 -3.06 -14.18
N ALA A 366 14.15 -3.87 -15.19
CA ALA A 366 13.60 -5.23 -15.34
C ALA A 366 14.46 -6.31 -14.68
N LYS A 367 15.78 -6.09 -14.60
CA LYS A 367 16.72 -6.97 -13.89
C LYS A 367 17.38 -6.16 -12.80
N ALA A 368 17.33 -6.65 -11.57
CA ALA A 368 17.93 -5.97 -10.43
C ALA A 368 19.42 -5.66 -10.67
N ALA A 369 20.16 -6.60 -11.28
CA ALA A 369 21.59 -6.46 -11.57
C ALA A 369 21.95 -5.29 -12.52
N ASP A 370 20.98 -4.79 -13.30
CA ASP A 370 21.21 -3.62 -14.16
C ASP A 370 21.12 -2.28 -13.39
N ALA A 371 20.55 -2.27 -12.19
CA ALA A 371 20.26 -1.03 -11.45
C ALA A 371 21.51 -0.18 -11.16
N PRO A 372 22.67 -0.72 -10.71
CA PRO A 372 23.86 0.10 -10.46
C PRO A 372 24.43 0.79 -11.71
N ARG A 373 24.09 0.29 -12.91
CA ARG A 373 24.47 0.90 -14.19
C ARG A 373 23.46 1.97 -14.65
N LEU A 374 22.20 1.85 -14.22
CA LEU A 374 21.10 2.70 -14.68
C LEU A 374 20.74 3.82 -13.69
N LEU A 375 21.11 3.67 -12.42
CA LEU A 375 20.74 4.57 -11.32
C LEU A 375 21.98 5.17 -10.66
N THR A 376 21.85 6.37 -10.12
CA THR A 376 22.88 7.08 -9.36
C THR A 376 22.25 7.89 -8.22
N GLY A 377 23.04 8.26 -7.21
CA GLY A 377 22.58 9.12 -6.11
C GLY A 377 21.37 8.54 -5.37
N ASP A 378 20.38 9.39 -5.07
CA ASP A 378 19.18 9.03 -4.33
C ASP A 378 18.40 7.87 -4.96
N ALA A 379 18.37 7.78 -6.30
CA ALA A 379 17.66 6.70 -6.98
C ALA A 379 18.31 5.33 -6.75
N LEU A 380 19.65 5.28 -6.74
CA LEU A 380 20.38 4.04 -6.44
C LEU A 380 20.27 3.70 -4.95
N ALA A 381 20.37 4.68 -4.06
CA ALA A 381 20.21 4.46 -2.62
C ALA A 381 18.80 3.96 -2.26
N ALA A 382 17.76 4.50 -2.90
CA ALA A 382 16.39 4.01 -2.76
C ALA A 382 16.27 2.56 -3.23
N PHE A 383 16.84 2.23 -4.39
CA PHE A 383 16.83 0.86 -4.92
C PHE A 383 17.55 -0.11 -3.99
N GLU A 384 18.72 0.25 -3.47
CA GLU A 384 19.46 -0.56 -2.51
C GLU A 384 18.68 -0.75 -1.21
N SER A 385 17.98 0.29 -0.72
CA SER A 385 17.09 0.15 0.43
C SER A 385 15.98 -0.87 0.19
N ASP A 386 15.44 -0.94 -1.03
CA ASP A 386 14.41 -1.92 -1.41
C ASP A 386 14.96 -3.33 -1.54
N ILE A 387 16.19 -3.48 -2.05
CA ILE A 387 16.90 -4.77 -2.03
C ILE A 387 17.12 -5.22 -0.59
N GLN A 388 17.60 -4.35 0.30
CA GLN A 388 17.80 -4.69 1.72
C GLN A 388 16.50 -5.10 2.41
N ALA A 389 15.38 -4.41 2.14
CA ALA A 389 14.09 -4.81 2.67
C ALA A 389 13.69 -6.22 2.18
N SER A 390 13.91 -6.51 0.90
CA SER A 390 13.59 -7.83 0.31
C SER A 390 14.47 -8.95 0.93
N LEU A 391 15.76 -8.68 1.16
CA LEU A 391 16.66 -9.63 1.82
C LEU A 391 16.31 -9.84 3.30
N PHE A 392 15.85 -8.80 3.98
CA PHE A 392 15.39 -8.91 5.36
C PHE A 392 14.14 -9.78 5.47
N TYR A 393 13.16 -9.57 4.58
CA TYR A 393 11.98 -10.44 4.48
C TYR A 393 12.37 -11.90 4.20
N GLU A 394 13.24 -12.12 3.21
CA GLU A 394 13.73 -13.44 2.80
C GLU A 394 14.46 -14.16 3.95
N THR A 395 15.20 -13.42 4.77
CA THR A 395 15.87 -13.96 5.96
C THR A 395 14.84 -14.53 6.93
N VAL A 396 13.80 -13.77 7.27
CA VAL A 396 12.74 -14.25 8.17
C VAL A 396 11.98 -15.43 7.57
N ARG A 397 11.66 -15.37 6.27
CA ARG A 397 10.99 -16.44 5.51
C ARG A 397 11.76 -17.75 5.54
N SER A 398 13.04 -17.72 5.14
CA SER A 398 13.90 -18.90 5.06
C SER A 398 14.11 -19.53 6.45
N HIS A 399 14.32 -18.71 7.49
CA HIS A 399 14.43 -19.21 8.87
C HIS A 399 13.13 -19.83 9.38
N LYS A 400 11.98 -19.22 9.12
CA LYS A 400 10.67 -19.73 9.57
C LYS A 400 10.34 -21.08 8.91
N THR A 401 10.62 -21.19 7.62
CA THR A 401 10.20 -22.35 6.80
C THR A 401 11.27 -23.43 6.68
N GLY A 402 12.51 -23.15 7.08
CA GLY A 402 13.65 -24.04 6.85
C GLY A 402 14.06 -24.16 5.38
N THR A 403 13.58 -23.26 4.52
CA THR A 403 13.91 -23.24 3.09
C THR A 403 15.22 -22.49 2.83
N GLN A 404 15.83 -22.71 1.67
CA GLN A 404 17.06 -22.03 1.30
C GLN A 404 16.82 -20.54 1.06
N PHE A 405 17.69 -19.68 1.60
CA PHE A 405 17.72 -18.26 1.30
C PHE A 405 18.00 -18.01 -0.20
N VAL A 406 17.12 -17.25 -0.85
CA VAL A 406 17.25 -16.85 -2.25
C VAL A 406 17.49 -15.35 -2.36
N HIS A 407 18.69 -14.97 -2.80
CA HIS A 407 19.04 -13.56 -2.95
C HIS A 407 18.18 -12.87 -4.01
N GLU A 408 17.73 -11.64 -3.74
CA GLU A 408 16.92 -10.84 -4.65
C GLU A 408 17.48 -10.66 -6.08
N TYR A 409 18.81 -10.59 -6.26
CA TYR A 409 19.44 -10.49 -7.59
C TYR A 409 19.32 -11.78 -8.42
N THR A 410 19.02 -12.92 -7.80
CA THR A 410 18.85 -14.21 -8.49
C THR A 410 17.38 -14.57 -8.73
N LYS A 411 16.43 -13.87 -8.09
CA LYS A 411 15.00 -14.03 -8.35
C LYS A 411 14.71 -13.65 -9.80
N LYS A 412 13.99 -14.55 -10.49
CA LYS A 412 13.63 -14.35 -11.90
C LYS A 412 12.40 -13.45 -11.97
N LEU A 413 12.36 -12.66 -13.04
CA LEU A 413 11.18 -11.90 -13.37
C LEU A 413 10.00 -12.85 -13.65
N VAL A 414 8.83 -12.54 -13.11
CA VAL A 414 7.62 -13.33 -13.35
C VAL A 414 7.11 -13.06 -14.76
N LEU A 415 7.04 -14.11 -15.58
CA LEU A 415 6.64 -14.04 -17.00
C LEU A 415 5.55 -15.06 -17.28
N LEU A 416 4.35 -14.57 -17.62
CA LEU A 416 3.24 -15.41 -18.09
C LEU A 416 3.16 -15.39 -19.62
#